data_AF-A0A183NA50-F1
#
_entry.id   AF-A0A183NA50-F1
#
_cell.length_a   1.000
_cell.length_b   1.000
_cell.length_c   1.000
_cell.angle_alpha   90.00
_cell.angle_beta   90.00
_cell.angle_gamma   90.00
#
_symmetry.space_group_name_H-M   'P 1'
#
loop_
_entity.id
_entity.type
_entity.pdbx_description
1 polymer ?
#
loop_
_entity_poly.entity_id
_entity_poly.type
_entity_poly.pdbx_seq_one_letter_code
_entity_poly.pdbx_strand_id
1 'polypeptide(L)'
;MKTSTSERKHGIQWKLRNQLEYLDFADYLTLLFHTHQHMQVKINSESAASESVDFNIHKGTSKIVKCNTENTNSISFDGESLEDVEPFAYLSCIIDEQGGSDADVKARIGNARTAFLQLNNI
;
A
#
# COMPACT_ATOMS: atom_id res chain seq x y z
N MET A 1 -5.36 -17.55 29.43
CA MET A 1 -5.11 -17.73 27.98
C MET A 1 -6.41 -17.44 27.24
N LYS A 2 -6.52 -16.33 26.51
CA LYS A 2 -7.71 -16.03 25.71
C LYS A 2 -7.55 -16.73 24.36
N THR A 3 -8.48 -17.63 24.03
CA THR A 3 -8.53 -18.32 22.75
C THR A 3 -9.00 -17.33 21.68
N SER A 4 -8.20 -17.16 20.62
CA SER A 4 -8.58 -16.39 19.44
C SER A 4 -9.46 -17.26 18.56
N THR A 5 -10.75 -16.95 18.49
CA THR A 5 -11.68 -17.50 17.49
C THR A 5 -11.35 -16.85 16.15
N SER A 6 -10.66 -17.57 15.26
CA SER A 6 -10.18 -17.02 14.00
C SER A 6 -10.43 -17.99 12.84
N GLU A 7 -11.70 -18.15 12.48
CA GLU A 7 -12.13 -18.48 11.10
C GLU A 7 -12.47 -17.21 10.29
N ARG A 8 -12.21 -16.02 10.83
CA ARG A 8 -12.24 -14.77 10.06
C ARG A 8 -10.86 -14.51 9.45
N LYS A 9 -10.85 -14.11 8.19
CA LYS A 9 -9.65 -13.64 7.45
C LYS A 9 -9.11 -12.39 8.15
N HIS A 10 -8.06 -12.55 8.93
CA HIS A 10 -7.41 -11.47 9.71
C HIS A 10 -6.12 -10.96 9.04
N GLY A 11 -6.07 -10.91 7.70
CA GLY A 11 -5.16 -9.97 7.03
C GLY A 11 -5.59 -8.53 7.33
N ILE A 12 -4.75 -7.54 7.03
CA ILE A 12 -5.22 -6.16 6.90
C ILE A 12 -6.24 -6.17 5.75
N GLN A 13 -7.52 -6.35 6.09
CA GLN A 13 -8.60 -6.07 5.18
C GLN A 13 -8.67 -4.56 5.09
N TRP A 14 -7.97 -4.00 4.11
CA TRP A 14 -8.30 -2.68 3.57
C TRP A 14 -9.80 -2.71 3.29
N LYS A 15 -10.60 -2.09 4.16
CA LYS A 15 -12.02 -2.02 3.92
C LYS A 15 -12.16 -1.03 2.80
N LEU A 16 -12.32 -1.54 1.58
CA LEU A 16 -12.68 -0.82 0.37
C LEU A 16 -14.00 -0.06 0.62
N ARG A 17 -13.93 1.08 1.28
CA ARG A 17 -15.00 2.06 1.32
C ARG A 17 -14.63 3.15 0.33
N ASN A 18 -15.63 3.92 -0.09
CA ASN A 18 -15.45 5.15 -0.87
C ASN A 18 -14.74 6.27 -0.04
N GLN A 19 -13.90 5.90 0.93
CA GLN A 19 -13.21 6.79 1.85
C GLN A 19 -11.72 6.51 1.82
N LEU A 20 -10.96 7.61 1.83
CA LEU A 20 -9.50 7.68 1.79
C LEU A 20 -8.90 7.04 3.04
N GLU A 21 -8.11 5.97 2.90
CA GLU A 21 -7.25 5.45 3.97
C GLU A 21 -5.83 5.97 3.72
N TYR A 22 -5.48 7.08 4.39
CA TYR A 22 -4.14 7.66 4.38
C TYR A 22 -3.27 6.89 5.37
N LEU A 23 -2.26 6.18 4.90
CA LEU A 23 -1.32 5.45 5.74
C LEU A 23 0.06 6.11 5.63
N ASP A 24 0.30 7.07 6.52
CA ASP A 24 1.53 7.87 6.54
C ASP A 24 2.71 7.05 7.09
N PHE A 25 3.75 6.89 6.27
CA PHE A 25 5.11 6.73 6.77
C PHE A 25 5.82 8.04 6.42
N ALA A 26 6.65 8.59 7.31
CA ALA A 26 7.12 9.99 7.26
C ALA A 26 7.69 10.49 5.91
N ASP A 27 8.05 9.59 4.98
CA ASP A 27 8.59 9.88 3.65
C ASP A 27 7.75 9.32 2.48
N TYR A 28 6.67 8.57 2.72
CA TYR A 28 5.87 7.89 1.68
C TYR A 28 4.37 8.16 1.81
N LEU A 29 3.83 8.82 0.80
CA LEU A 29 2.40 8.98 0.57
C LEU A 29 1.86 7.79 -0.23
N THR A 30 1.00 6.97 0.39
CA THR A 30 0.33 5.85 -0.29
C THR A 30 -1.14 6.15 -0.53
N LEU A 31 -1.59 6.02 -1.77
CA LEU A 31 -3.00 6.22 -2.15
C LEU A 31 -3.55 4.96 -2.80
N LEU A 32 -4.80 4.61 -2.46
CA LEU A 32 -5.48 3.44 -3.00
C LEU A 32 -6.77 3.85 -3.73
N PHE A 33 -6.95 3.38 -4.96
CA PHE A 33 -8.14 3.65 -5.77
C PHE A 33 -8.64 2.42 -6.52
N HIS A 34 -9.94 2.36 -6.75
CA HIS A 34 -10.59 1.28 -7.50
C HIS A 34 -10.55 1.52 -9.02
N THR A 35 -10.50 2.78 -9.47
CA THR A 35 -10.56 3.11 -10.90
C THR A 35 -9.40 4.00 -11.30
N HIS A 36 -8.90 3.78 -12.51
CA HIS A 36 -7.83 4.59 -13.10
C HIS A 36 -8.20 6.06 -13.19
N GLN A 37 -9.46 6.37 -13.55
CA GLN A 37 -9.96 7.75 -13.62
C GLN A 37 -9.93 8.44 -12.26
N HIS A 38 -10.34 7.77 -11.18
CA HIS A 38 -10.26 8.35 -9.84
C HIS A 38 -8.81 8.56 -9.40
N MET A 39 -7.92 7.63 -9.73
CA MET A 39 -6.50 7.76 -9.43
C MET A 39 -5.88 8.97 -10.14
N GLN A 40 -6.17 9.16 -11.42
CA GLN A 40 -5.68 10.31 -12.19
C GLN A 40 -6.21 11.64 -11.66
N VAL A 41 -7.52 11.74 -11.37
CA VAL A 41 -8.10 12.95 -10.78
C VAL A 41 -7.46 13.27 -9.44
N LYS A 42 -7.18 12.25 -8.62
CA LYS A 42 -6.54 12.45 -7.33
C LYS A 42 -5.12 12.95 -7.46
N ILE A 43 -4.30 12.30 -8.27
CA ILE A 43 -2.91 12.70 -8.52
C ILE A 43 -2.84 14.17 -8.94
N ASN A 44 -3.72 14.60 -9.84
CA ASN A 44 -3.78 16.00 -10.26
C ASN A 44 -4.15 16.93 -9.09
N SER A 45 -5.11 16.52 -8.25
CA SER A 45 -5.51 17.31 -7.07
C SER A 45 -4.41 17.40 -6.02
N GLU A 46 -3.60 16.34 -5.85
CA GLU A 46 -2.49 16.31 -4.90
C GLU A 46 -1.29 17.07 -5.41
N SER A 47 -0.99 17.04 -6.70
CA SER A 47 0.01 17.92 -7.32
C SER A 47 -0.32 19.39 -7.04
N ALA A 48 -1.56 19.80 -7.32
CA ALA A 48 -2.00 21.17 -7.07
C ALA A 48 -1.98 21.55 -5.58
N ALA A 49 -2.39 20.63 -4.70
CA ALA A 49 -2.33 20.85 -3.26
C ALA A 49 -0.88 20.98 -2.77
N SER A 50 0.02 20.14 -3.28
CA SER A 50 1.45 20.13 -2.97
C SER A 50 2.12 21.45 -3.36
N GLU A 51 1.86 21.93 -4.58
CA GLU A 51 2.30 23.24 -5.06
C GLU A 51 1.82 24.38 -4.16
N SER A 52 0.58 24.30 -3.65
CA SER A 52 0.02 25.36 -2.80
C SER A 52 0.68 25.49 -1.42
N VAL A 53 1.38 24.45 -0.97
CA VAL A 53 2.07 24.40 0.32
C VAL A 53 3.59 24.33 0.18
N ASP A 54 4.14 24.59 -1.02
CA ASP A 54 5.55 24.41 -1.36
C ASP A 54 6.10 23.02 -0.97
N PHE A 55 5.22 22.00 -0.94
CA PHE A 55 5.61 20.62 -0.75
C PHE A 55 6.07 20.06 -2.09
N ASN A 56 7.25 19.45 -2.12
CA ASN A 56 7.84 18.93 -3.35
C ASN A 56 7.65 17.41 -3.41
N ILE A 57 6.62 16.95 -4.13
CA ILE A 57 6.46 15.53 -4.41
C ILE A 57 7.48 15.13 -5.47
N HIS A 58 8.42 14.26 -5.09
CA HIS A 58 9.47 13.83 -5.99
C HIS A 58 8.94 12.83 -7.04
N LYS A 59 8.78 13.30 -8.28
CA LYS A 59 8.18 12.54 -9.38
C LYS A 59 8.90 11.22 -9.67
N GLY A 60 10.23 11.23 -9.69
CA GLY A 60 11.05 10.05 -10.01
C GLY A 60 10.98 8.93 -8.96
N THR A 61 10.40 9.18 -7.79
CA THR A 61 10.16 8.16 -6.75
C THR A 61 8.71 7.73 -6.67
N SER A 62 7.80 8.45 -7.33
CA SER A 62 6.40 8.09 -7.40
C SER A 62 6.23 6.85 -8.27
N LYS A 63 5.64 5.82 -7.68
CA LYS A 63 5.44 4.52 -8.32
C LYS A 63 3.98 4.13 -8.20
N ILE A 64 3.48 3.45 -9.21
CA ILE A 64 2.12 2.93 -9.22
C ILE A 64 2.17 1.40 -9.15
N VAL A 65 1.37 0.84 -8.24
CA VAL A 65 1.16 -0.59 -8.11
C VAL A 65 -0.29 -0.86 -8.48
N LYS A 66 -0.51 -1.74 -9.44
CA LYS A 66 -1.84 -2.18 -9.85
C LYS A 66 -2.11 -3.52 -9.18
N CYS A 67 -3.35 -3.78 -8.80
CA CYS A 67 -3.75 -5.07 -8.28
C CYS A 67 -5.07 -5.47 -8.93
N ASN A 68 -5.18 -6.73 -9.36
CA ASN A 68 -6.38 -7.34 -9.89
C ASN A 68 -6.91 -6.74 -11.22
N THR A 69 -6.06 -6.08 -12.02
CA THR A 69 -6.47 -5.51 -13.32
C THR A 69 -5.33 -5.59 -14.34
N GLU A 70 -5.66 -5.75 -15.63
CA GLU A 70 -4.67 -5.74 -16.71
C GLU A 70 -4.10 -4.33 -16.92
N ASN A 71 -2.77 -4.24 -17.02
CA ASN A 71 -2.05 -2.99 -17.19
C ASN A 71 -2.27 -2.39 -18.59
N THR A 72 -3.34 -1.61 -18.76
CA THR A 72 -3.70 -1.04 -20.07
C THR A 72 -3.61 0.48 -20.15
N ASN A 73 -3.67 1.18 -19.01
CA ASN A 73 -3.64 2.64 -18.99
C ASN A 73 -2.49 3.16 -18.10
N SER A 74 -1.68 4.06 -18.66
CA SER A 74 -0.64 4.76 -17.94
C SER A 74 -1.23 5.92 -17.13
N ILE A 75 -0.73 6.11 -15.91
CA ILE A 75 -1.03 7.30 -15.10
C ILE A 75 0.09 8.30 -15.26
N SER A 76 -0.27 9.58 -15.39
CA SER A 76 0.70 10.67 -15.39
C SER A 76 0.62 11.49 -14.10
N PHE A 77 1.78 11.97 -13.64
CA PHE A 77 1.94 12.93 -12.57
C PHE A 77 2.67 14.15 -13.13
N ASP A 78 1.99 15.30 -13.15
CA ASP A 78 2.51 16.56 -13.72
C ASP A 78 3.20 16.37 -15.10
N GLY A 79 2.49 15.69 -16.00
CA GLY A 79 2.95 15.43 -17.37
C GLY A 79 3.89 14.23 -17.56
N GLU A 80 4.45 13.66 -16.49
CA GLU A 80 5.36 12.50 -16.56
C GLU A 80 4.61 11.20 -16.27
N SER A 81 4.82 10.16 -17.07
CA SER A 81 4.23 8.83 -16.80
C SER A 81 4.88 8.21 -15.57
N LEU A 82 4.06 7.75 -14.62
CA LEU A 82 4.53 7.02 -13.45
C LEU A 82 4.99 5.61 -13.83
N GLU A 83 6.04 5.12 -13.17
CA GLU A 83 6.53 3.76 -13.33
C GLU A 83 5.53 2.77 -12.70
N ASP A 84 5.01 1.84 -13.52
CA ASP A 84 4.30 0.66 -13.04
C ASP A 84 5.30 -0.32 -12.43
N VAL A 85 5.19 -0.60 -11.13
CA VAL A 85 6.07 -1.52 -10.42
C VAL A 85 5.30 -2.71 -9.86
N GLU A 86 5.74 -3.92 -10.22
CA GLU A 86 5.24 -5.18 -9.70
C GLU A 86 6.38 -6.20 -9.55
N PRO A 87 6.52 -6.88 -8.40
CA PRO A 87 5.85 -6.64 -7.10
C PRO A 87 6.49 -5.47 -6.32
N PHE A 88 5.75 -4.85 -5.40
CA PHE A 88 6.22 -3.73 -4.58
C PHE A 88 6.35 -4.11 -3.10
N ALA A 89 7.48 -3.78 -2.48
CA ALA A 89 7.69 -3.99 -1.05
C ALA A 89 7.28 -2.72 -0.27
N TYR A 90 6.20 -2.82 0.49
CA TYR A 90 5.72 -1.75 1.37
C TYR A 90 5.69 -2.22 2.82
N LEU A 91 6.41 -1.51 3.71
CA LEU A 91 6.50 -1.84 5.15
C LEU A 91 6.84 -3.32 5.41
N SER A 92 7.76 -3.87 4.61
CA SER A 92 8.15 -5.29 4.59
C SER A 92 7.08 -6.27 4.09
N CYS A 93 5.90 -5.81 3.69
CA CYS A 93 4.90 -6.61 2.99
C CYS A 93 5.11 -6.51 1.48
N ILE A 94 5.17 -7.66 0.81
CA ILE A 94 5.14 -7.70 -0.66
C ILE A 94 3.69 -7.57 -1.11
N ILE A 95 3.44 -6.60 -1.98
CA ILE A 95 2.19 -6.42 -2.71
C ILE A 95 2.44 -6.89 -4.14
N ASP A 96 1.76 -7.96 -4.53
CA ASP A 96 1.80 -8.52 -5.87
C ASP A 96 0.59 -8.08 -6.71
N GLU A 97 0.54 -8.53 -7.96
CA GLU A 97 -0.57 -8.32 -8.91
C GLU A 97 -1.94 -8.71 -8.34
N GLN A 98 -2.00 -9.60 -7.34
CA GLN A 98 -3.25 -10.05 -6.72
C GLN A 98 -3.63 -9.21 -5.49
N GLY A 99 -2.78 -8.24 -5.10
CA GLY A 99 -2.91 -7.48 -3.87
C GLY A 99 -2.65 -8.33 -2.61
N GLY A 100 -1.97 -9.47 -2.76
CA GLY A 100 -1.81 -10.48 -1.73
C GLY A 100 -0.65 -10.17 -0.78
N SER A 101 -0.94 -9.66 0.43
CA SER A 101 0.03 -9.56 1.53
C SER A 101 -0.13 -10.67 2.58
N ASP A 102 -1.09 -11.58 2.41
CA ASP A 102 -1.49 -12.56 3.42
C ASP A 102 -0.37 -13.54 3.80
N ALA A 103 0.42 -13.97 2.81
CA ALA A 103 1.57 -14.84 3.04
C ALA A 103 2.65 -14.13 3.89
N ASP A 104 2.92 -12.86 3.58
CA ASP A 104 3.93 -12.06 4.28
C ASP A 104 3.50 -11.73 5.72
N VAL A 105 2.24 -11.33 5.91
CA VAL A 105 1.66 -11.09 7.24
C VAL A 105 1.71 -12.38 8.09
N LYS A 106 1.39 -13.54 7.51
CA LYS A 106 1.51 -14.83 8.19
C LYS A 106 2.94 -15.15 8.58
N ALA A 107 3.90 -14.92 7.69
CA ALA A 107 5.33 -15.12 7.97
C ALA A 107 5.81 -14.22 9.11
N ARG A 108 5.43 -12.93 9.11
CA ARG A 108 5.77 -11.97 10.17
C ARG A 108 5.17 -12.34 11.52
N ILE A 109 3.91 -12.78 11.55
CA ILE A 109 3.27 -13.29 12.78
C ILE A 109 4.01 -14.53 13.29
N GLY A 110 4.40 -15.45 12.40
CA GLY A 110 5.21 -16.62 12.73
C GLY A 110 6.54 -16.24 13.39
N ASN A 111 7.27 -15.31 12.77
CA ASN A 111 8.55 -14.82 13.29
C ASN A 111 8.42 -14.14 14.65
N ALA A 112 7.41 -13.28 14.83
CA ALA A 112 7.15 -12.62 16.10
C ALA A 112 6.82 -13.63 17.22
N ARG A 113 6.03 -14.67 16.92
CA ARG A 113 5.75 -15.75 17.87
C ARG A 113 7.02 -16.50 18.27
N THR A 114 7.87 -16.83 17.31
CA THR A 114 9.16 -17.51 17.57
C THR A 114 10.07 -16.65 18.43
N ALA A 115 10.23 -15.36 18.11
CA ALA A 115 11.05 -14.44 18.89
C ALA A 115 10.51 -14.25 20.33
N PHE A 116 9.19 -14.13 20.48
CA PHE A 116 8.55 -14.05 21.79
C PHE A 116 8.76 -15.32 22.63
N LEU A 117 8.69 -16.50 22.01
CA LEU A 117 8.99 -17.76 22.70
C LEU A 117 10.46 -17.87 23.12
N GLN A 118 11.39 -17.38 22.29
CA GLN A 118 12.81 -17.33 22.64
C GLN A 118 13.10 -16.37 23.80
N LEU A 119 12.45 -15.21 23.83
CA LEU A 119 12.57 -14.24 24.92
C LEU A 119 12.06 -14.77 26.27
N ASN A 120 11.02 -15.61 26.28
CA ASN A 120 10.48 -16.20 27.51
C ASN A 120 11.24 -17.44 28.00
N ASN A 121 12.21 -17.92 27.23
CA ASN A 121 13.11 -19.02 27.61
C ASN A 121 14.48 -18.53 28.11
N ILE A 122 14.62 -17.22 28.35
CA ILE A 122 15.72 -16.59 29.10
C ILE A 122 15.21 -16.31 30.52
#